data_AF-A0AAD5Y1I9-F1
#
_entry.id   AF-A0AAD5Y1I9-F1
#
_cell.length_a   1.000
_cell.length_b   1.000
_cell.length_c   1.000
_cell.angle_alpha   90.00
_cell.angle_beta   90.00
_cell.angle_gamma   90.00
#
_symmetry.space_group_name_H-M   'P 1'
#
loop_
_entity.id
_entity.type
_entity.pdbx_description
1 polymer ?
#
loop_
_entity_poly.entity_id
_entity_poly.type
_entity_poly.pdbx_seq_one_letter_code
_entity_poly.pdbx_strand_id
1 'polypeptide(L)'
;MFHWFQRNYVPHESVLTEEEQLKNTNVRPNIKVQEVIEETRTNPYYPLSGPPQNEKEKQMLQEMIREEHNNTMDSLIRRRKVEENDLTFLANLNCSDLMLEFRYCRMFGEFREKSCGCGEKKFALDDCVRFNKNAIRELGYFAAKTKEEKEKVLDNADAIYLKRMKARREEDMEMEREMTMK
;
A
#
# COMPACT_ATOMS: atom_id res chain seq x y z
N MET A 1 -20.28 15.76 -27.97
CA MET A 1 -21.12 14.54 -27.93
C MET A 1 -20.19 13.41 -27.49
N PHE A 2 -20.14 13.13 -26.19
CA PHE A 2 -19.16 12.24 -25.57
C PHE A 2 -19.67 10.80 -25.60
N HIS A 3 -18.92 9.88 -26.23
CA HIS A 3 -19.18 8.45 -26.16
C HIS A 3 -18.48 7.86 -24.93
N TRP A 4 -19.28 7.50 -23.93
CA TRP A 4 -18.90 6.65 -22.81
C TRP A 4 -19.07 5.16 -23.19
N PHE A 5 -18.26 4.30 -22.55
CA PHE A 5 -18.34 2.83 -22.45
C PHE A 5 -18.20 1.96 -23.71
N GLN A 6 -17.05 1.26 -23.81
CA GLN A 6 -17.03 -0.18 -24.12
C GLN A 6 -15.94 -0.86 -23.29
N ARG A 7 -16.36 -1.52 -22.19
CA ARG A 7 -15.56 -2.55 -21.51
C ARG A 7 -15.62 -3.81 -22.38
N ASN A 8 -14.50 -4.22 -22.97
CA ASN A 8 -14.39 -5.53 -23.59
C ASN A 8 -14.07 -6.58 -22.52
N TYR A 9 -15.05 -7.45 -22.31
CA TYR A 9 -14.97 -8.70 -21.56
C TYR A 9 -14.30 -9.75 -22.47
N VAL A 10 -13.28 -10.47 -21.97
CA VAL A 10 -12.77 -11.68 -22.62
C VAL A 10 -12.63 -12.76 -21.55
N PRO A 11 -13.40 -13.85 -21.61
CA PRO A 11 -13.18 -15.01 -20.76
C PRO A 11 -12.13 -15.91 -21.42
N HIS A 12 -11.15 -16.35 -20.64
CA HIS A 12 -10.38 -17.56 -20.98
C HIS A 12 -10.56 -18.55 -19.84
N GLU A 13 -11.61 -19.35 -19.97
CA GLU A 13 -11.64 -20.70 -19.43
C GLU A 13 -10.61 -21.52 -20.20
N SER A 14 -9.65 -22.10 -19.49
CA SER A 14 -8.95 -23.30 -19.95
C SER A 14 -9.01 -24.31 -18.82
N VAL A 15 -9.92 -25.25 -19.00
CA VAL A 15 -10.08 -26.51 -18.29
C VAL A 15 -8.74 -27.24 -18.28
N LEU A 16 -8.18 -27.50 -17.10
CA LEU A 16 -7.09 -28.48 -16.91
C LEU A 16 -7.72 -29.75 -16.34
N THR A 17 -7.60 -30.83 -17.10
CA THR A 17 -8.13 -32.16 -16.84
C THR A 17 -7.33 -32.91 -15.77
N GLU A 18 -8.04 -33.64 -14.91
CA GLU A 18 -7.59 -34.39 -13.72
C GLU A 18 -6.72 -35.65 -13.96
N GLU A 19 -6.11 -35.84 -15.13
CA GLU A 19 -5.50 -37.14 -15.50
C GLU A 19 -4.03 -37.08 -15.99
N GLU A 20 -3.14 -36.45 -15.22
CA GLU A 20 -1.70 -36.77 -15.29
C GLU A 20 -1.10 -36.98 -13.90
N GLN A 21 -1.51 -38.12 -13.34
CA GLN A 21 -0.69 -39.12 -12.65
C GLN A 21 0.76 -38.71 -12.33
N LEU A 22 1.10 -38.61 -11.04
CA LEU A 22 1.68 -39.72 -10.28
C LEU A 22 2.94 -40.32 -10.96
N LYS A 23 4.11 -39.77 -10.62
CA LYS A 23 5.38 -40.50 -10.39
C LYS A 23 6.49 -39.54 -9.98
N ASN A 24 6.63 -39.27 -8.68
CA ASN A 24 7.95 -39.24 -8.07
C ASN A 24 7.87 -39.51 -6.57
N THR A 25 7.94 -40.79 -6.23
CA THR A 25 8.20 -41.33 -4.90
C THR A 25 9.68 -41.21 -4.55
N ASN A 26 9.98 -41.15 -3.23
CA ASN A 26 11.28 -41.13 -2.54
C ASN A 26 11.90 -39.72 -2.40
N VAL A 27 12.19 -39.18 -1.21
CA VAL A 27 12.57 -39.77 0.08
C VAL A 27 12.05 -38.86 1.21
N ARG A 28 11.35 -39.41 2.21
CA ARG A 28 11.19 -38.76 3.51
C ARG A 28 12.52 -38.87 4.27
N PRO A 29 13.19 -37.78 4.68
CA PRO A 29 13.94 -37.84 5.90
C PRO A 29 12.93 -37.75 7.05
N ASN A 30 12.77 -38.87 7.74
CA ASN A 30 12.22 -38.95 9.09
C ASN A 30 13.09 -38.07 9.99
N ILE A 31 12.72 -36.81 10.16
CA ILE A 31 13.39 -35.92 11.11
C ILE A 31 12.38 -35.60 12.20
N LYS A 32 12.74 -35.98 13.42
CA LYS A 32 12.16 -35.55 14.70
C LYS A 32 12.27 -34.03 14.88
N VAL A 33 11.73 -33.23 13.97
CA VAL A 33 11.75 -31.75 14.02
C VAL A 33 10.51 -31.21 14.71
N GLN A 34 9.39 -31.93 14.64
CA GLN A 34 8.12 -31.42 15.18
C GLN A 34 8.08 -31.36 16.71
N GLU A 35 8.71 -32.29 17.43
CA GLU A 35 8.78 -32.24 18.91
C GLU A 35 9.76 -31.17 19.45
N VAL A 36 10.78 -30.78 18.68
CA VAL A 36 11.76 -29.76 19.11
C VAL A 36 11.18 -28.34 19.06
N ILE A 37 10.10 -28.12 18.32
CA ILE A 37 9.51 -26.78 18.11
C ILE A 37 8.56 -26.38 19.26
N GLU A 38 7.98 -27.33 20.00
CA GLU A 38 7.02 -27.01 21.07
C GLU A 38 7.70 -26.66 22.40
N GLU A 39 8.74 -27.39 22.83
CA GLU A 39 9.47 -27.07 24.08
C GLU A 39 10.26 -25.75 24.00
N THR A 40 10.77 -25.41 22.82
CA THR A 40 11.53 -24.17 22.58
C THR A 40 10.64 -22.93 22.61
N ARG A 41 9.35 -23.06 22.29
CA ARG A 41 8.38 -21.96 22.28
C ARG A 41 7.96 -21.49 23.68
N THR A 42 8.11 -22.35 24.69
CA THR A 42 7.74 -22.08 26.08
C THR A 42 8.90 -21.62 26.97
N ASN A 43 10.14 -21.77 26.51
CA ASN A 43 11.31 -21.39 27.29
C ASN A 43 11.69 -19.92 27.05
N PRO A 44 11.50 -19.01 28.03
CA PRO A 44 11.81 -17.59 27.87
C PRO A 44 13.31 -17.30 27.78
N TYR A 45 14.16 -18.30 28.02
CA TYR A 45 15.62 -18.20 27.95
C TYR A 45 16.21 -18.95 26.75
N TYR A 46 15.38 -19.45 25.82
CA TYR A 46 15.86 -20.12 24.62
C TYR A 46 16.93 -19.27 23.92
N PRO A 47 18.05 -19.87 23.47
CA PRO A 47 18.40 -21.29 23.38
C PRO A 47 19.03 -21.90 24.64
N LEU A 48 19.19 -21.14 25.73
CA LEU A 48 19.61 -21.72 27.01
C LEU A 48 18.52 -22.66 27.51
N SER A 49 18.88 -23.74 28.21
CA SER A 49 17.92 -24.66 28.81
C SER A 49 17.17 -24.07 30.03
N GLY A 50 17.58 -22.90 30.51
CA GLY A 50 17.02 -22.20 31.66
C GLY A 50 17.67 -20.82 31.89
N PRO A 51 17.46 -20.20 33.07
CA PRO A 51 18.07 -18.90 33.39
C PRO A 51 19.60 -18.93 33.25
N PRO A 52 20.24 -17.84 32.79
CA PRO A 52 21.69 -17.80 32.58
C PRO A 52 22.43 -18.00 33.91
N GLN A 53 23.36 -18.95 33.95
CA GLN A 53 24.10 -19.32 35.16
C GLN A 53 25.47 -18.63 35.27
N ASN A 54 25.95 -18.03 34.19
CA ASN A 54 27.23 -17.33 34.14
C ASN A 54 27.18 -16.12 33.20
N GLU A 55 28.20 -15.27 33.27
CA GLU A 55 28.25 -14.02 32.48
C GLU A 55 28.31 -14.29 30.97
N LYS A 56 28.88 -15.44 30.55
CA LYS A 56 28.96 -15.82 29.13
C LYS A 56 27.58 -16.17 28.56
N GLU A 57 26.79 -16.95 29.30
CA GLU A 57 25.40 -17.28 28.93
C GLU A 57 24.51 -16.03 28.91
N LYS A 58 24.73 -15.12 29.86
CA LYS A 58 24.03 -13.83 29.89
C LYS A 58 24.36 -12.98 28.66
N GLN A 59 25.64 -12.88 28.28
CA GLN A 59 26.05 -12.17 27.07
C GLN A 59 25.46 -12.80 25.81
N MET A 60 25.48 -14.13 25.72
CA MET A 60 24.88 -14.87 24.61
C MET A 60 23.38 -14.58 24.49
N LEU A 61 22.63 -14.65 25.59
CA LEU A 61 21.21 -14.35 25.61
C LEU A 61 20.92 -12.89 25.20
N GLN A 62 21.71 -11.93 25.70
CA GLN A 62 21.56 -10.52 25.34
C GLN A 62 21.84 -10.26 23.84
N GLU A 63 22.84 -10.92 23.29
CA GLU A 63 23.19 -10.82 21.86
C GLU A 63 22.04 -11.33 20.99
N MET A 64 21.44 -12.48 21.32
CA MET A 64 20.28 -12.99 20.58
C MET A 64 19.03 -12.16 20.76
N ILE A 65 18.72 -11.69 21.98
CA ILE A 65 17.59 -10.77 22.18
C ILE A 65 17.77 -9.52 21.30
N ARG A 66 18.99 -8.99 21.23
CA ARG A 66 19.32 -7.85 20.37
C ARG A 66 19.16 -8.20 18.90
N GLU A 67 19.61 -9.37 18.47
CA GLU A 67 19.48 -9.84 17.10
C GLU A 67 18.01 -10.04 16.71
N GLU A 68 17.22 -10.75 17.50
CA GLU A 68 15.78 -10.95 17.28
C GLU A 68 15.01 -9.62 17.25
N HIS A 69 15.35 -8.71 18.17
CA HIS A 69 14.79 -7.37 18.18
C HIS A 69 15.12 -6.61 16.88
N ASN A 70 16.39 -6.64 16.45
CA ASN A 70 16.81 -6.00 15.20
C ASN A 70 16.12 -6.62 13.98
N ASN A 71 16.04 -7.95 13.92
CA ASN A 71 15.36 -8.68 12.84
C ASN A 71 13.86 -8.33 12.80
N THR A 72 13.21 -8.22 13.96
CA THR A 72 11.82 -7.79 14.07
C THR A 72 11.66 -6.35 13.56
N MET A 73 12.51 -5.44 14.02
CA MET A 73 12.47 -4.04 13.60
C MET A 73 12.71 -3.87 12.09
N ASP A 74 13.69 -4.58 11.55
CA ASP A 74 13.99 -4.58 10.12
C ASP A 74 12.81 -5.11 9.30
N SER A 75 12.14 -6.16 9.77
CA SER A 75 10.94 -6.70 9.10
C SER A 75 9.79 -5.69 9.09
N LEU A 76 9.58 -4.96 10.20
CA LEU A 76 8.55 -3.92 10.31
C LEU A 76 8.87 -2.72 9.42
N ILE A 77 10.13 -2.30 9.35
CA ILE A 77 10.59 -1.21 8.48
C ILE A 77 10.36 -1.59 7.01
N ARG A 78 10.75 -2.80 6.60
CA ARG A 78 10.53 -3.28 5.23
C ARG A 78 9.05 -3.31 4.88
N ARG A 79 8.21 -3.83 5.79
CA ARG A 79 6.76 -3.86 5.61
C ARG A 79 6.18 -2.45 5.42
N ARG A 80 6.53 -1.50 6.29
CA ARG A 80 6.09 -0.10 6.17
C ARG A 80 6.51 0.52 4.84
N LYS A 81 7.72 0.22 4.35
CA LYS A 81 8.20 0.73 3.06
C LYS A 81 7.38 0.18 1.88
N VAL A 82 7.02 -1.10 1.92
CA VAL A 82 6.14 -1.71 0.91
C VAL A 82 4.75 -1.07 0.97
N GLU A 83 4.16 -0.97 2.17
CA GLU A 83 2.86 -0.31 2.37
C GLU A 83 2.87 1.15 1.87
N GLU A 84 3.95 1.90 2.11
CA GLU A 84 4.07 3.29 1.64
C GLU A 84 4.16 3.41 0.12
N ASN A 85 4.84 2.45 -0.53
CA ASN A 85 4.90 2.38 -1.99
C ASN A 85 3.52 2.04 -2.56
N ASP A 86 2.83 1.06 -1.97
CA ASP A 86 1.47 0.66 -2.37
C ASP A 86 0.48 1.82 -2.22
N LEU A 87 0.52 2.54 -1.09
CA LEU A 87 -0.30 3.75 -0.90
C LEU A 87 -0.04 4.79 -1.98
N THR A 88 1.22 4.98 -2.34
CA THR A 88 1.58 5.94 -3.39
C THR A 88 1.04 5.49 -4.75
N PHE A 89 1.15 4.21 -5.09
CA PHE A 89 0.58 3.66 -6.32
C PHE A 89 -0.95 3.84 -6.37
N LEU A 90 -1.65 3.44 -5.30
CA LEU A 90 -3.10 3.51 -5.21
C LEU A 90 -3.62 4.95 -5.24
N ALA A 91 -2.96 5.87 -4.56
CA ALA A 91 -3.33 7.29 -4.61
C ALA A 91 -3.13 7.88 -6.00
N ASN A 92 -2.07 7.49 -6.72
CA ASN A 92 -1.90 7.90 -8.12
C ASN A 92 -2.98 7.33 -9.04
N LEU A 93 -3.52 6.14 -8.73
CA LEU A 93 -4.63 5.56 -9.47
C LEU A 93 -5.90 6.41 -9.34
N ASN A 94 -6.26 6.82 -8.12
CA ASN A 94 -7.40 7.72 -7.89
C ASN A 94 -7.17 9.12 -8.52
N CYS A 95 -5.93 9.58 -8.57
CA CYS A 95 -5.57 10.89 -9.14
C CYS A 95 -5.18 10.84 -10.63
N SER A 96 -5.62 9.82 -11.37
CA SER A 96 -5.19 9.58 -12.77
C SER A 96 -5.50 10.75 -13.71
N ASP A 97 -6.64 11.41 -13.50
CA ASP A 97 -7.08 12.51 -14.36
C ASP A 97 -6.16 13.73 -14.21
N LEU A 98 -5.83 14.10 -12.96
CA LEU A 98 -4.87 15.17 -12.68
C LEU A 98 -3.46 14.81 -13.13
N MET A 99 -3.09 13.53 -13.06
CA MET A 99 -1.82 13.04 -13.60
C MET A 99 -1.77 13.21 -15.11
N LEU A 100 -2.87 12.93 -15.81
CA LEU A 100 -3.00 13.13 -17.25
C LEU A 100 -2.91 14.62 -17.60
N GLU A 101 -3.60 15.50 -16.88
CA GLU A 101 -3.53 16.95 -17.09
C GLU A 101 -2.11 17.50 -16.89
N PHE A 102 -1.43 17.09 -15.82
CA PHE A 102 -0.05 17.49 -15.57
C PHE A 102 0.89 17.02 -16.69
N ARG A 103 0.76 15.76 -17.12
CA ARG A 103 1.55 15.22 -18.25
C ARG A 103 1.24 15.95 -19.55
N TYR A 104 -0.03 16.23 -19.81
CA TYR A 104 -0.46 16.97 -20.98
C TYR A 104 0.15 18.38 -21.00
N CYS A 105 0.10 19.11 -19.88
CA CYS A 105 0.77 20.41 -19.77
C CYS A 105 2.27 20.32 -20.08
N ARG A 106 2.96 19.31 -19.54
CA ARG A 106 4.40 19.12 -19.79
C ARG A 106 4.74 18.85 -21.25
N MET A 107 3.87 18.13 -21.98
CA MET A 107 4.11 17.77 -23.38
C MET A 107 3.61 18.85 -24.35
N PHE A 108 2.40 19.35 -24.12
CA PHE A 108 1.64 20.15 -25.09
C PHE A 108 1.26 21.54 -24.58
N GLY A 109 1.48 21.85 -23.31
CA GLY A 109 1.19 23.16 -22.73
C GLY A 109 1.99 24.31 -23.35
N GLU A 110 1.57 25.53 -23.05
CA GLU A 110 2.22 26.74 -23.55
C GLU A 110 3.65 26.88 -23.01
N PHE A 111 4.50 27.63 -23.72
CA PHE A 111 5.88 27.84 -23.30
C PHE A 111 6.00 28.39 -21.88
N ARG A 112 5.13 29.34 -21.52
CA ARG A 112 5.10 29.94 -20.17
C ARG A 112 4.71 28.94 -19.09
N GLU A 113 3.69 28.12 -19.33
CA GLU A 113 3.29 27.09 -18.37
C GLU A 113 4.38 26.04 -18.19
N LYS A 114 5.01 25.61 -19.28
CA LYS A 114 6.12 24.66 -19.27
C LYS A 114 7.35 25.23 -18.57
N SER A 115 7.70 26.49 -18.79
CA SER A 115 8.85 27.13 -18.13
C SER A 115 8.63 27.31 -16.63
N CYS A 116 7.38 27.48 -16.20
CA CYS A 116 6.98 27.41 -14.78
C CYS A 116 6.76 25.97 -14.27
N GLY A 117 7.09 24.94 -15.06
CA GLY A 117 6.99 23.54 -14.66
C GLY A 117 5.57 23.02 -14.45
N CYS A 118 4.57 23.64 -15.08
CA CYS A 118 3.15 23.30 -14.92
C CYS A 118 2.68 23.36 -13.46
N GLY A 119 3.14 24.38 -12.72
CA GLY A 119 3.02 24.48 -11.26
C GLY A 119 1.62 24.24 -10.70
N GLU A 120 0.58 24.84 -11.29
CA GLU A 120 -0.81 24.63 -10.86
C GLU A 120 -1.26 23.17 -10.97
N LYS A 121 -0.98 22.54 -12.12
CA LYS A 121 -1.41 21.17 -12.43
C LYS A 121 -0.63 20.17 -11.56
N LYS A 122 0.66 20.47 -11.34
CA LYS A 122 1.50 19.73 -10.39
C LYS A 122 0.97 19.85 -8.96
N PHE A 123 0.63 21.06 -8.52
CA PHE A 123 0.10 21.28 -7.17
C PHE A 123 -1.22 20.55 -6.95
N ALA A 124 -2.14 20.59 -7.92
CA ALA A 124 -3.39 19.86 -7.85
C ALA A 124 -3.16 18.34 -7.75
N LEU A 125 -2.26 17.80 -8.57
CA LEU A 125 -1.87 16.39 -8.51
C LEU A 125 -1.27 16.01 -7.15
N ASP A 126 -0.31 16.80 -6.66
CA ASP A 126 0.37 16.56 -5.39
C ASP A 126 -0.63 16.65 -4.21
N ASP A 127 -1.58 17.59 -4.22
CA ASP A 127 -2.65 17.69 -3.20
C ASP A 127 -3.57 16.46 -3.25
N CYS A 128 -3.97 16.02 -4.45
CA CYS A 128 -4.79 14.83 -4.63
C CYS A 128 -4.10 13.57 -4.10
N VAL A 129 -2.84 13.33 -4.50
CA VAL A 129 -2.08 12.14 -4.12
C VAL A 129 -1.86 12.13 -2.61
N ARG A 130 -1.43 13.26 -2.03
CA ARG A 130 -1.25 13.37 -0.58
C ARG A 130 -2.54 13.07 0.18
N PHE A 131 -3.66 13.61 -0.28
CA PHE A 131 -4.95 13.40 0.37
C PHE A 131 -5.42 11.94 0.27
N ASN A 132 -5.39 11.37 -0.93
CA ASN A 132 -5.77 9.98 -1.15
C ASN A 132 -4.89 9.01 -0.36
N LYS A 133 -3.57 9.24 -0.27
CA LYS A 133 -2.68 8.42 0.58
C LYS A 133 -3.14 8.37 2.03
N ASN A 134 -3.51 9.51 2.60
CA ASN A 134 -3.99 9.59 3.97
C ASN A 134 -5.37 8.93 4.11
N ALA A 135 -6.30 9.22 3.21
CA ALA A 135 -7.64 8.63 3.23
C ALA A 135 -7.61 7.10 3.10
N ILE A 136 -6.84 6.54 2.16
CA ILE A 136 -6.68 5.09 1.97
C ILE A 136 -6.09 4.43 3.23
N ARG A 137 -5.15 5.10 3.89
CA ARG A 137 -4.56 4.62 5.14
C ARG A 137 -5.58 4.65 6.29
N GLU A 138 -6.29 5.75 6.48
CA GLU A 138 -7.28 5.94 7.55
C GLU A 138 -8.49 5.02 7.40
N LEU A 139 -8.92 4.78 6.16
CA LEU A 139 -9.99 3.83 5.84
C LEU A 139 -9.55 2.36 5.96
N GLY A 140 -8.27 2.09 6.25
CA GLY A 140 -7.80 0.76 6.62
C GLY A 140 -7.55 -0.19 5.45
N TYR A 141 -7.05 0.29 4.31
CA TYR A 141 -6.79 -0.56 3.13
C TYR A 141 -5.97 -1.83 3.41
N PHE A 142 -4.93 -1.74 4.24
CA PHE A 142 -4.09 -2.90 4.59
C PHE A 142 -4.71 -3.83 5.64
N ALA A 143 -5.74 -3.38 6.34
CA ALA A 143 -6.53 -4.19 7.26
C ALA A 143 -7.69 -4.92 6.56
N ALA A 144 -8.14 -4.42 5.41
CA ALA A 144 -9.17 -5.05 4.58
C ALA A 144 -8.73 -6.43 4.10
N LYS A 145 -9.60 -7.43 4.25
CA LYS A 145 -9.28 -8.85 4.00
C LYS A 145 -9.64 -9.26 2.59
N THR A 146 -10.71 -8.68 2.04
CA THR A 146 -11.24 -9.03 0.72
C THR A 146 -10.88 -7.97 -0.33
N LYS A 147 -10.99 -8.36 -1.61
CA LYS A 147 -10.76 -7.43 -2.71
C LYS A 147 -11.85 -6.36 -2.76
N GLU A 148 -13.09 -6.75 -2.49
CA GLU A 148 -14.26 -5.88 -2.49
C GLU A 148 -14.17 -4.81 -1.40
N GLU A 149 -13.68 -5.17 -0.20
CA GLU A 149 -13.41 -4.18 0.86
C GLU A 149 -12.32 -3.19 0.45
N LYS A 150 -11.26 -3.66 -0.20
CA LYS A 150 -10.18 -2.81 -0.72
C LYS A 150 -10.67 -1.84 -1.78
N GLU A 151 -11.48 -2.32 -2.73
CA GLU A 151 -12.10 -1.46 -3.74
C GLU A 151 -13.00 -0.39 -3.11
N LYS A 152 -13.83 -0.76 -2.13
CA LYS A 152 -14.64 0.21 -1.37
C LYS A 152 -13.80 1.26 -0.66
N VAL A 153 -12.63 0.90 -0.12
CA VAL A 153 -11.72 1.86 0.49
C VAL A 153 -11.20 2.86 -0.55
N LEU A 154 -10.84 2.41 -1.75
CA LEU A 154 -10.36 3.27 -2.83
C LEU A 154 -11.46 4.22 -3.34
N ASP A 155 -12.66 3.70 -3.56
CA ASP A 155 -13.82 4.48 -4.00
C ASP A 155 -14.20 5.55 -2.97
N ASN A 156 -14.20 5.19 -1.68
CA ASN A 156 -14.48 6.13 -0.61
C ASN A 156 -13.39 7.19 -0.48
N ALA A 157 -12.11 6.83 -0.63
CA ALA A 157 -11.02 7.80 -0.59
C ALA A 157 -11.16 8.86 -1.70
N ASP A 158 -11.49 8.43 -2.92
CA ASP A 158 -11.73 9.34 -4.05
C ASP A 158 -12.97 10.22 -3.82
N ALA A 159 -14.08 9.62 -3.39
CA ALA A 159 -15.32 10.36 -3.10
C ALA A 159 -15.13 11.46 -2.04
N ILE A 160 -14.32 11.20 -1.01
CA ILE A 160 -13.98 12.21 0.01
C ILE A 160 -13.18 13.35 -0.62
N TYR A 161 -12.20 13.07 -1.48
CA TYR A 161 -11.43 14.10 -2.18
C TYR A 161 -12.32 14.96 -3.08
N LEU A 162 -13.19 14.33 -3.88
CA LEU A 162 -14.12 15.03 -4.76
C LEU A 162 -15.08 15.93 -3.97
N LYS A 163 -15.58 15.45 -2.82
CA LYS A 163 -16.41 16.25 -1.92
C LYS A 163 -15.66 17.49 -1.42
N ARG A 164 -14.38 17.34 -1.03
CA ARG A 164 -13.52 18.45 -0.62
C ARG A 164 -13.29 19.47 -1.75
N MET A 165 -13.06 18.99 -2.97
CA MET A 165 -12.88 19.87 -4.13
C MET A 165 -14.14 20.65 -4.46
N LYS A 166 -15.31 20.01 -4.36
CA LYS A 166 -16.59 20.67 -4.54
C LYS A 166 -16.80 21.79 -3.52
N ALA A 167 -16.57 21.52 -2.24
CA ALA A 167 -16.70 22.52 -1.18
C ALA A 167 -15.77 23.74 -1.40
N ARG A 168 -14.50 23.52 -1.75
CA ARG A 168 -13.55 24.61 -2.06
C ARG A 168 -14.02 25.48 -3.22
N ARG A 169 -14.53 24.87 -4.30
CA ARG A 169 -15.06 25.63 -5.44
C ARG A 169 -16.30 26.45 -5.06
N GLU A 170 -17.16 25.92 -4.20
CA GLU A 170 -18.34 26.64 -3.71
C GLU A 170 -17.93 27.88 -2.89
N GLU A 171 -16.94 27.74 -1.99
CA GLU A 171 -16.36 28.85 -1.23
C GLU A 171 -15.72 29.91 -2.14
N ASP A 172 -14.93 29.50 -3.14
CA ASP A 172 -14.29 30.43 -4.08
C ASP A 172 -15.33 31.25 -4.87
N MET A 173 -16.41 30.59 -5.34
CA MET A 173 -17.51 31.27 -6.04
C MET A 173 -18.29 32.23 -5.13
N GLU A 174 -18.44 31.91 -3.86
CA GLU A 174 -19.10 32.78 -2.88
C GLU A 174 -18.28 34.04 -2.63
N MET A 175 -16.96 33.89 -2.42
CA MET A 175 -16.04 35.02 -2.27
C MET A 175 -16.02 35.94 -3.51
N GLU A 176 -16.04 35.37 -4.71
CA GLU A 176 -16.06 36.15 -5.96
C GLU A 176 -17.36 36.97 -6.11
N ARG A 177 -18.52 36.39 -5.73
CA ARG A 177 -19.79 37.11 -5.70
C ARG A 177 -19.77 38.26 -4.70
N GLU A 178 -19.20 38.07 -3.51
CA GLU A 178 -19.08 39.14 -2.51
C GLU A 178 -18.17 40.28 -2.97
N MET A 179 -17.08 39.97 -3.69
CA MET A 179 -16.17 40.98 -4.21
C MET A 179 -16.77 41.81 -5.36
N THR A 180 -17.65 41.21 -6.16
CA THR A 180 -18.28 41.90 -7.31
C THR A 180 -19.50 42.74 -6.93
N MET A 181 -20.05 42.57 -5.73
CA MET A 181 -21.16 43.38 -5.20
C MET A 181 -20.71 44.63 -4.41
N LYS A 182 -19.41 44.85 -4.23
CA LYS A 182 -18.82 46.02 -3.56
C LYS A 182 -18.23 46.99 -4.57
#